data_AF-A0A0D3IVR1-F1
#
_entry.id   AF-A0A0D3IVR1-F1
#
_cell.length_a   1.000
_cell.length_b   1.000
_cell.length_c   1.000
_cell.angle_alpha   90.00
_cell.angle_beta   90.00
_cell.angle_gamma   90.00
#
_symmetry.space_group_name_H-M   'P 1'
#
loop_
_entity.id
_entity.type
_entity.pdbx_description
1 polymer ?
#
loop_
_entity_poly.entity_id
_entity_poly.type
_entity_poly.pdbx_seq_one_letter_code
_entity_poly.pdbx_strand_id
1 'polypeptide(L)'
;MWPGRRSQVEWEVALSCGALEERIRPWVTRGWVSKKMEEYLGEDEPTLVNFVLDKLAARTAAAEVEAEVAKVLDEEAEPFTVKLWRMLLFEIKRAKATPS
;
A
#
# COMPACT_ATOMS: atom_id res chain seq x y z
N MET A 1 -13.29 12.45 1.57
CA MET A 1 -14.42 11.79 0.86
C MET A 1 -13.86 10.96 -0.28
N TRP A 2 -13.43 9.74 0.05
CA TRP A 2 -12.99 8.74 -0.92
C TRP A 2 -14.09 8.56 -1.98
N PRO A 3 -13.82 8.74 -3.29
CA PRO A 3 -14.79 8.45 -4.32
C PRO A 3 -14.92 6.93 -4.42
N GLY A 4 -15.66 6.36 -3.47
CA GLY A 4 -15.94 4.94 -3.34
C GLY A 4 -16.66 4.43 -4.57
N ARG A 5 -15.87 4.02 -5.58
CA ARG A 5 -16.18 2.94 -6.53
C ARG A 5 -15.20 2.76 -7.70
N ARG A 6 -14.20 3.62 -7.92
CA ARG A 6 -13.49 3.62 -9.24
C ARG A 6 -12.00 3.28 -9.25
N SER A 7 -11.38 3.05 -8.10
CA SER A 7 -9.98 2.58 -8.06
C SER A 7 -9.86 1.34 -7.18
N GLN A 8 -10.66 0.31 -7.47
CA GLN A 8 -10.32 -1.02 -6.97
C GLN A 8 -9.00 -1.41 -7.63
N VAL A 9 -8.04 -1.83 -6.82
CA VAL A 9 -6.84 -2.49 -7.33
C VAL A 9 -7.34 -3.77 -7.97
N GLU A 10 -7.13 -3.90 -9.27
CA GLU A 10 -7.36 -5.15 -9.99
C GLU A 10 -6.27 -6.14 -9.56
N TRP A 11 -6.47 -6.76 -8.39
CA TRP A 11 -5.49 -7.65 -7.77
C TRP A 11 -5.09 -8.79 -8.71
N GLU A 12 -6.01 -9.26 -9.56
CA GLU A 12 -5.72 -10.25 -10.60
C GLU A 12 -4.63 -9.78 -11.55
N VAL A 13 -4.66 -8.53 -11.97
CA VAL A 13 -3.65 -8.01 -12.91
C VAL A 13 -2.35 -7.63 -12.21
N ALA A 14 -2.42 -7.28 -10.92
CA ALA A 14 -1.23 -7.12 -10.09
C ALA A 14 -0.46 -8.44 -9.92
N LEU A 15 -1.19 -9.56 -9.84
CA LEU A 15 -0.63 -10.92 -9.74
C LEU A 15 -0.14 -11.41 -11.10
N SER A 16 -0.90 -11.22 -12.18
CA SER A 16 -0.54 -11.73 -13.51
C SER A 16 0.76 -11.15 -14.05
N CYS A 17 1.12 -9.93 -13.66
CA CYS A 17 2.34 -9.26 -14.09
C CYS A 17 3.54 -9.49 -13.16
N GLY A 18 3.43 -10.34 -12.12
CA GLY A 18 4.50 -10.53 -11.12
C GLY A 18 4.81 -9.28 -10.28
N ALA A 19 4.08 -8.19 -10.50
CA ALA A 19 4.34 -6.87 -9.95
C ALA A 19 4.28 -6.91 -8.42
N LEU A 20 3.35 -7.68 -7.86
CA LEU A 20 3.17 -7.78 -6.42
C LEU A 20 4.38 -8.39 -5.72
N GLU A 21 4.95 -9.46 -6.27
CA GLU A 21 6.04 -10.22 -5.64
C GLU A 21 7.44 -9.69 -5.97
N GLU A 22 7.70 -9.30 -7.22
CA GLU A 22 9.05 -8.87 -7.64
C GLU A 22 9.30 -7.36 -7.44
N ARG A 23 8.27 -6.51 -7.55
CA ARG A 23 8.44 -5.04 -7.62
C ARG A 23 7.82 -4.30 -6.43
N ILE A 24 6.63 -4.71 -6.02
CA ILE A 24 5.88 -4.08 -4.92
C ILE A 24 6.40 -4.55 -3.56
N ARG A 25 6.89 -5.80 -3.44
CA ARG A 25 7.33 -6.44 -2.18
C ARG A 25 8.67 -5.93 -1.61
N PRO A 26 9.74 -5.68 -2.40
CA PRO A 26 11.04 -5.41 -1.79
C PRO A 26 11.37 -3.93 -1.57
N TRP A 27 10.98 -3.02 -2.48
CA TRP A 27 11.52 -1.65 -2.51
C TRP A 27 10.51 -0.52 -2.28
N VAL A 28 9.33 -0.58 -2.90
CA VAL A 28 8.40 0.56 -2.90
C VAL A 28 7.57 0.62 -1.62
N THR A 29 7.05 -0.51 -1.15
CA THR A 29 6.21 -0.54 0.05
C THR A 29 7.05 -0.50 1.32
N ARG A 30 8.08 -1.33 1.46
CA ARG A 30 8.83 -1.40 2.72
C ARG A 30 9.56 -0.11 3.08
N GLY A 31 10.32 0.48 2.14
CA GLY A 31 11.10 1.69 2.40
C GLY A 31 10.24 2.95 2.57
N TRP A 32 9.18 3.10 1.76
CA TRP A 32 8.27 4.22 1.89
C TRP A 32 7.41 4.12 3.16
N VAL A 33 6.87 2.92 3.45
CA VAL A 33 6.07 2.70 4.65
C VAL A 33 6.93 2.88 5.90
N SER A 34 8.13 2.32 5.99
CA SER A 34 9.03 2.52 7.15
C SER A 34 9.36 4.00 7.36
N LYS A 35 9.75 4.73 6.31
CA LYS A 35 10.00 6.17 6.40
C LYS A 35 8.76 6.95 6.83
N LYS A 36 7.57 6.55 6.37
CA LYS A 36 6.33 7.17 6.79
C LYS A 36 5.98 6.87 8.25
N MET A 37 6.21 5.65 8.73
CA MET A 37 6.02 5.32 10.14
C MET A 37 6.97 6.14 11.03
N GLU A 38 8.24 6.29 10.65
CA GLU A 38 9.19 7.16 11.36
C GLU A 38 8.75 8.64 11.36
N GLU A 39 8.23 9.14 10.24
CA GLU A 39 7.75 10.52 10.14
C GLU A 39 6.50 10.79 10.99
N TYR A 40 5.60 9.80 11.10
CA TYR A 40 4.36 9.95 11.85
C TYR A 40 4.51 9.65 13.34
N LEU A 41 5.33 8.65 13.70
CA LEU A 41 5.46 8.16 15.06
C LEU A 41 6.72 8.68 15.75
N GLY A 42 7.66 9.26 14.99
CA GLY A 42 8.95 9.71 15.49
C GLY A 42 9.95 8.58 15.74
N GLU A 43 9.56 7.33 15.47
CA GLU A 43 10.39 6.13 15.64
C GLU A 43 10.15 5.09 14.53
N ASP A 44 11.14 4.24 14.27
CA ASP A 44 10.97 3.13 13.33
C ASP A 44 10.08 2.06 13.96
N GLU A 45 8.94 1.80 13.32
CA GLU A 45 8.00 0.78 13.77
C GLU A 45 7.86 -0.35 12.73
N PRO A 46 8.80 -1.31 12.71
CA PRO A 46 8.84 -2.35 11.69
C PRO A 46 7.63 -3.30 11.78
N THR A 47 7.00 -3.41 12.94
CA THR A 47 5.79 -4.21 13.15
C THR A 47 4.62 -3.66 12.36
N LEU A 48 4.39 -2.34 12.39
CA LEU A 48 3.33 -1.69 11.64
C LEU A 48 3.60 -1.74 10.14
N VAL A 49 4.87 -1.61 9.74
CA VAL A 49 5.31 -1.81 8.35
C VAL A 49 4.94 -3.21 7.87
N ASN A 50 5.33 -4.25 8.61
CA ASN A 50 5.01 -5.64 8.27
C ASN A 50 3.50 -5.90 8.24
N PHE A 51 2.75 -5.33 9.18
CA PHE A 51 1.30 -5.44 9.19
C PHE A 51 0.64 -4.87 7.93
N VAL A 52 1.06 -3.67 7.48
CA VAL A 52 0.58 -3.08 6.23
C VAL A 52 0.93 -3.96 5.03
N LEU A 53 2.16 -4.50 4.99
CA LEU A 53 2.61 -5.42 3.93
C LEU A 53 1.77 -6.71 3.90
N ASP A 54 1.47 -7.29 5.06
CA ASP A 54 0.65 -8.49 5.18
C ASP A 54 -0.78 -8.25 4.70
N LYS A 55 -1.37 -7.09 5.03
CA LYS A 55 -2.70 -6.70 4.53
C LYS A 55 -2.74 -6.53 3.02
N LEU A 56 -1.69 -5.97 2.42
CA LEU A 56 -1.55 -5.86 0.97
C LEU A 56 -1.39 -7.25 0.33
N ALA A 57 -0.59 -8.13 0.94
CA ALA A 57 -0.44 -9.52 0.48
C ALA A 57 -1.75 -10.30 0.56
N ALA A 58 -2.55 -10.06 1.61
CA ALA A 58 -3.89 -10.60 1.80
C ALA A 58 -4.96 -9.95 0.89
N ARG A 59 -4.59 -8.96 0.06
CA ARG A 59 -5.49 -8.26 -0.89
C ARG A 59 -6.66 -7.58 -0.18
N THR A 60 -6.42 -7.14 1.05
CA THR A 60 -7.40 -6.45 1.88
C THR A 60 -7.88 -5.18 1.19
N ALA A 61 -9.16 -4.84 1.33
CA ALA A 61 -9.70 -3.60 0.76
C ALA A 61 -9.04 -2.36 1.37
N ALA A 62 -8.90 -1.29 0.58
CA ALA A 62 -8.28 -0.03 1.03
C ALA A 62 -8.92 0.51 2.31
N ALA A 63 -10.25 0.47 2.38
CA ALA A 63 -11.02 0.95 3.53
C ALA A 63 -10.74 0.15 4.81
N GLU A 64 -10.48 -1.16 4.69
CA GLU A 64 -10.10 -2.00 5.83
C GLU A 64 -8.67 -1.71 6.27
N VAL A 65 -7.74 -1.50 5.33
CA VAL A 65 -6.36 -1.09 5.67
C VAL A 65 -6.35 0.26 6.37
N GLU A 66 -7.09 1.23 5.84
CA GLU A 66 -7.26 2.55 6.45
C GLU A 66 -7.80 2.43 7.87
N ALA A 67 -8.87 1.66 8.08
CA ALA A 67 -9.49 1.50 9.40
C ALA A 67 -8.55 0.88 10.43
N GLU A 68 -7.68 -0.06 10.03
CA GLU A 68 -6.68 -0.63 10.92
C GLU A 68 -5.53 0.34 11.21
N VAL A 69 -5.05 1.05 10.19
CA VAL A 69 -3.98 2.05 10.33
C VAL A 69 -4.45 3.26 11.14
N ALA A 70 -5.73 3.64 11.03
CA ALA A 70 -6.36 4.71 11.80
C ALA A 70 -6.35 4.44 13.31
N LYS A 71 -6.22 3.19 13.76
CA LYS A 71 -6.07 2.87 15.19
C LYS A 71 -4.73 3.35 15.77
N VAL A 72 -3.76 3.65 14.91
CA VAL A 72 -2.41 4.07 15.30
C VAL A 72 -2.10 5.48 14.81
N LEU A 73 -2.47 5.80 13.56
CA LEU A 73 -2.20 7.09 12.92
C LEU A 73 -3.36 8.10 13.01
N ASP A 74 -4.50 7.73 13.60
CA ASP A 74 -5.69 8.59 13.70
C ASP A 74 -6.03 9.30 12.37
N GLU A 75 -5.96 10.64 12.35
CA GLU A 75 -6.28 11.47 11.18
C GLU A 75 -5.26 11.35 10.03
N GLU A 76 -4.05 10.84 10.29
CA GLU A 76 -3.01 10.64 9.29
C GLU A 76 -3.21 9.34 8.47
N ALA A 77 -4.18 8.49 8.85
CA ALA A 77 -4.44 7.23 8.15
C ALA A 77 -5.08 7.39 6.76
N GLU A 78 -6.02 8.33 6.58
CA GLU A 78 -6.62 8.62 5.26
C GLU A 78 -5.54 9.09 4.25
N PRO A 79 -4.73 10.14 4.53
CA PRO A 79 -3.71 10.58 3.59
C PRO A 79 -2.62 9.53 3.35
N PHE A 80 -2.24 8.75 4.38
CA PHE A 80 -1.33 7.62 4.23
C PHE A 80 -1.89 6.58 3.26
N THR A 81 -3.12 6.12 3.47
CA THR A 81 -3.74 5.05 2.68
C THR A 81 -3.98 5.49 1.25
N VAL A 82 -4.45 6.73 1.02
CA VAL A 82 -4.59 7.32 -0.32
C VAL A 82 -3.26 7.28 -1.08
N LYS A 83 -2.16 7.67 -0.41
CA LYS A 83 -0.84 7.72 -1.04
C LYS A 83 -0.29 6.33 -1.33
N LEU A 84 -0.45 5.39 -0.40
CA LEU A 84 -0.11 3.98 -0.58
C LEU A 84 -0.84 3.38 -1.79
N TRP A 85 -2.15 3.60 -1.89
CA TRP A 85 -2.96 3.07 -3.01
C TRP A 85 -2.58 3.69 -4.36
N ARG A 86 -2.25 4.98 -4.39
CA ARG A 86 -1.76 5.65 -5.61
C ARG A 86 -0.44 5.07 -6.08
N MET A 87 0.50 4.82 -5.15
CA MET A 87 1.79 4.18 -5.46
C MET A 87 1.59 2.77 -5.99
N LEU A 88 0.70 1.99 -5.37
CA LEU A 88 0.36 0.64 -5.80
C LEU A 88 -0.20 0.61 -7.22
N LEU A 89 -1.19 1.47 -7.53
CA LEU A 89 -1.77 1.58 -8.86
C LEU A 89 -0.75 2.04 -9.91
N PHE A 90 0.13 2.96 -9.54
CA PHE A 90 1.20 3.42 -10.42
C PHE A 90 2.14 2.28 -10.79
N GLU A 91 2.58 1.49 -9.80
CA GLU A 91 3.49 0.37 -10.07
C GLU A 91 2.84 -0.77 -10.84
N ILE A 92 1.56 -1.06 -10.60
CA ILE A 92 0.81 -2.03 -11.41
C ILE A 92 0.76 -1.56 -12.87
N LYS A 93 0.46 -0.27 -13.12
CA LYS A 93 0.45 0.29 -14.48
C LYS A 93 1.84 0.24 -15.12
N ARG A 94 2.89 0.50 -14.35
CA ARG A 94 4.28 0.47 -14.83
C ARG A 94 4.73 -0.95 -15.18
N ALA A 95 4.36 -1.93 -14.36
CA ALA A 95 4.61 -3.34 -14.63
C ALA A 95 3.87 -3.79 -15.90
N LYS A 96 2.60 -3.41 -16.09
CA LYS A 96 1.86 -3.64 -17.34
C LYS A 96 2.53 -3.03 -18.57
N ALA A 97 3.14 -1.85 -18.43
CA ALA A 97 3.73 -1.11 -19.54
C ALA A 97 5.14 -1.61 -19.95
N THR A 98 5.76 -2.49 -19.16
CA THR A 98 7.04 -3.10 -19.51
C THR A 98 6.76 -4.52 -20.01
N PRO A 99 6.67 -4.75 -21.34
CA PRO A 99 6.64 -6.12 -21.86
C PRO A 99 8.02 -6.72 -21.53
N SER A 100 8.01 -7.78 -20.71
CA SER A 100 9.20 -8.58 -20.47
C SER A 100 9.49 -9.49 -21.65
#